data_AF-A0A4Q2YM44-F1
#
_entry.id   AF-A0A4Q2YM44-F1
#
_cell.length_a   1.000
_cell.length_b   1.000
_cell.length_c   1.000
_cell.angle_alpha   90.00
_cell.angle_beta   90.00
_cell.angle_gamma   90.00
#
_symmetry.space_group_name_H-M   'P 1'
#
loop_
_entity.id
_entity.type
_entity.pdbx_description
1 polymer ?
#
loop_
_entity_poly.entity_id
_entity_poly.type
_entity_poly.pdbx_seq_one_letter_code
_entity_poly.pdbx_strand_id
1 'polypeptide(L)' 'MNRIDAAFDRLRSEGKKAFVAYVAAGDPSFEASLEVVKALADAGSDVIELGLPFS' A
#
# COMPACT_ATOMS: atom_id res chain seq x y z
N MET A 1 -6.84 0.50 18.29
CA MET A 1 -7.17 0.17 16.89
C MET A 1 -6.33 1.06 15.99
N ASN A 2 -5.49 0.47 15.15
CA ASN A 2 -4.64 1.19 14.20
C ASN A 2 -5.23 1.15 12.77
N ARG A 3 -4.53 1.74 11.79
CA ARG A 3 -4.99 1.78 10.39
C ARG A 3 -5.11 0.40 9.74
N ILE A 4 -4.23 -0.54 10.11
CA ILE A 4 -4.23 -1.91 9.60
C ILE A 4 -5.46 -2.65 10.14
N ASP A 5 -5.72 -2.56 11.45
CA ASP A 5 -6.91 -3.15 12.07
C ASP A 5 -8.20 -2.66 11.38
N ALA A 6 -8.31 -1.33 11.18
CA ALA A 6 -9.46 -0.71 10.54
C ALA A 6 -9.66 -1.16 9.08
N ALA A 7 -8.57 -1.32 8.31
CA ALA A 7 -8.64 -1.81 6.93
C ALA A 7 -9.16 -3.25 6.85
N PHE A 8 -8.63 -4.13 7.71
CA PHE A 8 -9.08 -5.53 7.74
C PHE A 8 -10.50 -5.70 8.25
N ASP A 9 -10.93 -4.90 9.23
CA ASP A 9 -12.30 -4.97 9.72
C ASP A 9 -13.30 -4.46 8.68
N ARG A 10 -12.97 -3.39 7.95
CA ARG A 10 -13.74 -2.95 6.77
C ARG A 10 -13.87 -4.08 5.74
N LEU A 11 -12.75 -4.67 5.32
CA LEU A 11 -12.75 -5.75 4.33
C LEU A 11 -13.56 -6.97 4.77
N ARG A 12 -13.47 -7.35 6.06
CA ARG A 12 -14.28 -8.43 6.64
C ARG A 12 -15.77 -8.11 6.54
N SER A 13 -16.17 -6.89 6.88
CA SER A 13 -17.57 -6.44 6.80
C SER A 13 -18.10 -6.43 5.36
N GLU A 14 -17.23 -6.19 4.39
CA GLU A 14 -17.56 -6.20 2.95
C GLU A 14 -17.45 -7.61 2.32
N GLY A 15 -17.00 -8.63 3.06
CA GLY A 15 -16.75 -9.98 2.52
C GLY A 15 -15.62 -10.04 1.49
N LYS A 16 -14.71 -9.05 1.49
CA LYS A 16 -13.61 -8.93 0.52
C LYS A 16 -12.29 -9.48 1.08
N LYS A 17 -11.35 -9.74 0.17
CA LYS A 17 -9.95 -10.05 0.49
C LYS A 17 -9.10 -8.78 0.34
N ALA A 18 -8.02 -8.70 1.10
CA ALA A 18 -7.09 -7.58 1.01
C ALA A 18 -6.21 -7.70 -0.23
N PHE A 19 -5.97 -6.58 -0.91
CA PHE A 19 -4.87 -6.42 -1.86
C PHE A 19 -3.75 -5.61 -1.22
N VAL A 20 -2.58 -6.24 -1.03
CA VAL A 20 -1.39 -5.64 -0.44
C VAL A 20 -0.34 -5.49 -1.53
N ALA A 21 0.01 -4.25 -1.86
CA ALA A 21 1.01 -3.96 -2.89
C ALA A 21 2.35 -3.64 -2.23
N TYR A 22 3.45 -4.21 -2.77
CA TYR A 22 4.81 -3.89 -2.36
C TYR A 22 5.49 -3.01 -3.41
N VAL A 23 6.21 -1.98 -2.96
CA VAL A 23 7.08 -1.16 -3.80
C VAL A 23 8.40 -0.85 -3.09
N ALA A 24 9.50 -0.79 -3.83
CA ALA A 24 10.77 -0.32 -3.30
C ALA A 24 10.77 1.22 -3.22
N ALA A 25 11.11 1.76 -2.06
CA ALA A 25 11.18 3.19 -1.86
C ALA A 25 12.30 3.80 -2.70
N GLY A 26 11.96 4.83 -3.48
CA GLY A 26 12.91 5.58 -4.30
C GLY A 26 13.27 4.95 -5.63
N ASP A 27 12.67 3.82 -6.01
CA ASP A 27 12.86 3.20 -7.33
C ASP A 27 11.79 3.68 -8.35
N PRO A 28 12.15 4.10 -9.58
CA PRO A 28 13.50 4.40 -10.06
C PRO A 28 14.02 5.79 -9.64
N SER A 29 13.17 6.65 -9.08
CA SER A 29 13.54 7.91 -8.44
C SER A 29 12.56 8.23 -7.30
N PHE A 30 12.87 9.23 -6.47
CA PHE A 30 11.95 9.68 -5.42
C PHE A 30 10.60 10.11 -6.00
N GLU A 31 10.60 10.95 -7.05
CA GLU A 31 9.39 11.46 -7.69
C GLU A 31 8.57 10.33 -8.30
N ALA A 32 9.22 9.42 -9.04
CA ALA A 32 8.52 8.29 -9.66
C ALA A 32 7.93 7.34 -8.60
N SER A 33 8.70 7.01 -7.55
CA SER A 33 8.25 6.16 -6.45
C SER A 33 7.05 6.78 -5.70
N LEU A 34 7.07 8.10 -5.48
CA LEU A 34 5.96 8.82 -4.85
C LEU A 34 4.68 8.76 -5.70
N GLU A 35 4.79 8.96 -7.01
CA GLU A 35 3.65 8.86 -7.92
C GLU A 35 3.10 7.43 -7.98
N VAL A 36 3.95 6.41 -7.92
CA VAL A 36 3.52 5.01 -7.83
C VAL A 36 2.73 4.75 -6.54
N VAL A 37 3.21 5.21 -5.38
CA VAL A 37 2.51 5.02 -4.09
C VAL A 37 1.12 5.68 -4.11
N LYS A 38 1.01 6.90 -4.66
CA LYS A 38 -0.28 7.58 -4.81
C LYS A 38 -1.21 6.82 -5.75
N ALA A 39 -0.70 6.38 -6.90
CA ALA A 39 -1.48 5.63 -7.87
C ALA A 39 -2.01 4.30 -7.29
N LEU A 40 -1.21 3.60 -6.46
CA LEU A 40 -1.66 2.40 -5.77
C LEU A 40 -2.79 2.69 -4.77
N ALA A 41 -2.72 3.80 -4.05
CA ALA A 41 -3.78 4.22 -3.15
C ALA A 41 -5.07 4.55 -3.93
N ASP A 42 -4.97 5.30 -5.04
CA ASP A 42 -6.10 5.66 -5.89
C ASP A 42 -6.72 4.45 -6.60
N ALA A 43 -5.90 3.44 -6.95
CA ALA A 43 -6.34 2.18 -7.54
C ALA A 43 -7.01 1.22 -6.54
N GLY A 44 -6.98 1.54 -5.24
CA GLY A 44 -7.67 0.78 -4.20
C GLY A 44 -6.83 -0.29 -3.50
N SER A 45 -5.49 -0.17 -3.46
CA SER A 45 -4.69 -0.98 -2.55
C SER A 45 -5.13 -0.77 -1.10
N ASP A 46 -5.40 -1.87 -0.39
CA ASP A 46 -5.83 -1.81 1.01
C ASP A 46 -4.66 -1.52 1.95
N VAL A 47 -3.48 -2.02 1.61
CA VAL A 47 -2.21 -1.78 2.30
C VAL A 47 -1.11 -1.61 1.26
N ILE A 48 -0.19 -0.68 1.51
CA ILE A 48 1.02 -0.49 0.71
C ILE A 48 2.22 -0.77 1.61
N GLU A 49 3.01 -1.77 1.21
CA GLU A 49 4.30 -2.07 1.81
C GLU A 49 5.39 -1.28 1.09
N LEU A 50 6.09 -0.42 1.84
CA LEU A 50 7.17 0.40 1.32
C LEU A 50 8.52 -0.19 1.77
N GLY A 51 9.22 -0.83 0.85
CA GLY A 51 10.52 -1.45 1.10
C GLY A 51 11.62 -0.41 1.23
N LEU A 52 12.36 -0.44 2.34
CA LEU A 52 13.57 0.37 2.49
C LEU A 52 14.73 -0.30 1.74
N PRO A 53 15.43 0.41 0.83
CA PRO A 53 16.55 -0.15 0.10
C PRO A 53 17.71 -0.48 1.03
N PHE A 54 18.38 -1.60 0.78
CA PHE A 54 19.60 -2.05 1.45
C PHE A 54 20.55 -2.69 0.43
N SER A 55 21.86 -2.74 0.73
CA SER A 55 22.91 -3.37 -0.09
C SER A 55 23.49 -4.61 0.59
#